data_AF-S8FJU8-F1
#
_entry.id   AF-S8FJU8-F1
#
_cell.length_a   1.000
_cell.length_b   1.000
_cell.length_c   1.000
_cell.angle_alpha   90.00
_cell.angle_beta   90.00
_cell.angle_gamma   90.00
#
_symmetry.space_group_name_H-M   'P 1'
#
loop_
_entity.id
_entity.type
_entity.pdbx_description
1 polymer ?
#
loop_
_entity_poly.entity_id
_entity_poly.type
_entity_poly.pdbx_seq_one_letter_code
_entity_poly.pdbx_strand_id
1 'polypeptide(L)'
;NRTIDDVYGDSATGDLPIYGPSLWNIGPPCAGCQLVPDTDKLFMGTWHDNTHLPTVFNNMNITLVGTAIWVYCAVVQGGDARDAINNTNIEFDLDGNPSTFYDNNPAVSDGAPTFGYNVTVFSMTALMNTQHTLVMTMQPKSWMAFDWAQYT
;
A
#
# COMPACT_ATOMS: atom_id res chain seq x y z
N ASN A 1 19.83 0.52 5.78
CA ASN A 1 18.42 0.35 5.38
C ASN A 1 17.56 0.58 6.59
N ARG A 2 16.51 1.39 6.42
CA ARG A 2 15.48 1.68 7.42
C ARG A 2 14.13 1.26 6.86
N THR A 3 13.16 1.06 7.73
CA THR A 3 11.80 0.64 7.36
C THR A 3 10.77 1.64 7.83
N ILE A 4 9.65 1.70 7.13
CA ILE A 4 8.45 2.45 7.51
C ILE A 4 7.30 1.45 7.47
N ASP A 5 6.82 1.09 8.65
CA ASP A 5 5.72 0.16 8.86
C ASP A 5 4.37 0.89 8.85
N ASP A 6 3.30 0.18 8.49
CA ASP A 6 1.95 0.74 8.42
C ASP A 6 1.38 1.17 9.78
N VAL A 7 1.72 0.48 10.87
CA VAL A 7 1.24 0.77 12.24
C VAL A 7 2.34 1.33 13.13
N TYR A 8 3.57 0.85 12.98
CA TYR A 8 4.70 1.19 13.84
C TYR A 8 5.58 2.31 13.28
N GLY A 9 5.32 2.75 12.04
CA GLY A 9 5.95 3.92 11.43
C GLY A 9 7.42 3.72 11.07
N ASP A 10 8.13 4.83 10.89
CA ASP A 10 9.56 4.83 10.57
C ASP A 10 10.39 4.29 11.73
N SER A 11 11.16 3.24 11.47
CA SER A 11 12.15 2.64 12.39
C SER A 11 13.16 3.61 13.01
N ALA A 12 13.38 4.79 12.41
CA ALA A 12 14.32 5.80 12.87
C ALA A 12 13.67 7.00 13.59
N THR A 13 12.46 7.40 13.19
CA THR A 13 11.80 8.60 13.74
C THR A 13 10.50 8.29 14.49
N GLY A 14 9.86 7.16 14.20
CA GLY A 14 8.53 6.81 14.66
C GLY A 14 7.40 7.52 13.90
N ASP A 15 7.72 8.27 12.83
CA ASP A 15 6.71 8.95 12.04
C ASP A 15 5.84 7.93 11.29
N LEU A 16 4.53 8.11 11.37
CA LEU A 16 3.56 7.24 10.72
C LEU A 16 3.28 7.69 9.28
N PRO A 17 2.93 6.76 8.38
CA PRO A 17 2.30 7.14 7.12
C PRO A 17 1.04 7.98 7.38
N ILE A 18 0.77 8.93 6.50
CA ILE A 18 -0.43 9.77 6.57
C ILE A 18 -1.44 9.23 5.59
N TYR A 19 -2.59 8.80 6.11
CA TYR A 19 -3.69 8.22 5.37
C TYR A 19 -4.84 9.23 5.20
N GLY A 20 -5.43 9.35 4.02
CA GLY A 20 -6.66 10.15 3.87
C GLY A 20 -7.13 10.37 2.43
N PRO A 21 -8.19 11.16 2.21
CA PRO A 21 -9.15 11.68 3.20
C PRO A 21 -10.20 10.66 3.70
N SER A 22 -10.33 9.45 3.12
CA SER A 22 -11.28 8.46 3.67
C SER A 22 -10.72 7.64 4.83
N LEU A 23 -11.61 6.89 5.48
CA LEU A 23 -11.25 5.95 6.54
C LEU A 23 -10.52 4.75 5.94
N TRP A 24 -9.21 4.69 6.17
CA TRP A 24 -8.42 3.49 5.96
C TRP A 24 -8.72 2.48 7.08
N ASN A 25 -8.81 1.21 6.71
CA ASN A 25 -8.98 0.12 7.65
C ASN A 25 -7.61 -0.28 8.20
N ILE A 26 -7.59 -0.70 9.45
CA ILE A 26 -6.42 -1.26 10.12
C ILE A 26 -6.70 -2.72 10.46
N GLY A 27 -5.76 -3.60 10.15
CA GLY A 27 -5.82 -5.00 10.54
C GLY A 27 -4.57 -5.47 11.29
N PRO A 28 -4.67 -6.58 12.05
CA PRO A 28 -5.88 -7.34 12.40
C PRO A 28 -6.71 -6.69 13.54
N PRO A 29 -8.02 -7.00 13.70
CA PRO A 29 -8.77 -8.06 13.01
C PRO A 29 -9.65 -7.61 11.82
N CYS A 30 -9.64 -6.34 11.38
CA CYS A 30 -10.59 -5.74 10.41
C CYS A 30 -11.90 -6.53 10.17
N ALA A 31 -12.82 -6.50 11.15
CA ALA A 31 -14.01 -7.37 11.15
C ALA A 31 -15.01 -7.12 9.99
N GLY A 32 -14.90 -5.99 9.28
CA GLY A 32 -15.71 -5.66 8.11
C GLY A 32 -15.00 -5.86 6.75
N CYS A 33 -13.71 -6.21 6.75
CA CYS A 33 -12.95 -6.39 5.53
C CYS A 33 -13.32 -7.71 4.83
N GLN A 34 -13.56 -7.65 3.52
CA GLN A 34 -13.72 -8.84 2.68
C GLN A 34 -12.38 -9.43 2.26
N LEU A 35 -11.37 -8.56 2.09
CA LEU A 35 -10.00 -8.92 1.79
C LEU A 35 -9.19 -8.83 3.08
N VAL A 36 -8.73 -9.98 3.57
CA VAL A 36 -7.97 -10.10 4.82
C VAL A 36 -6.69 -10.85 4.52
N PRO A 37 -5.53 -10.16 4.44
CA PRO A 37 -4.24 -10.82 4.26
C PRO A 37 -3.88 -11.69 5.48
N ASP A 38 -3.03 -12.68 5.25
CA ASP A 38 -2.46 -13.55 6.28
C ASP A 38 -1.40 -12.79 7.08
N THR A 39 -1.67 -12.55 8.37
CA THR A 39 -0.79 -11.75 9.25
C THR A 39 0.58 -12.36 9.44
N ASP A 40 0.72 -13.68 9.31
CA ASP A 40 2.02 -14.35 9.46
C ASP A 40 2.97 -14.07 8.29
N LYS A 41 2.46 -13.44 7.22
CA LYS A 41 3.20 -13.11 5.99
C LYS A 41 3.39 -11.60 5.79
N LEU A 42 2.76 -10.78 6.62
CA LEU A 42 2.90 -9.33 6.63
C LEU A 42 4.12 -8.91 7.47
N PHE A 43 4.69 -7.76 7.15
CA PHE A 43 5.71 -7.15 7.98
C PHE A 43 5.07 -6.67 9.28
N MET A 44 5.67 -7.07 10.41
CA MET A 44 5.16 -6.82 11.77
C MET A 44 3.70 -7.23 12.04
N GLY A 45 3.09 -8.01 11.14
CA GLY A 45 1.78 -8.63 11.31
C GLY A 45 0.59 -7.68 11.18
N THR A 46 0.77 -6.49 10.60
CA THR A 46 -0.28 -5.47 10.43
C THR A 46 -0.42 -5.03 8.97
N TRP A 47 -1.56 -4.43 8.65
CA TRP A 47 -1.75 -3.77 7.36
C TRP A 47 -2.74 -2.61 7.46
N HIS A 48 -2.60 -1.66 6.54
CA HIS A 48 -3.58 -0.61 6.31
C HIS A 48 -4.15 -0.74 4.90
N ASP A 49 -5.45 -0.96 4.81
CA ASP A 49 -6.12 -1.09 3.52
C ASP A 49 -7.23 -0.07 3.27
N ASN A 50 -7.52 0.13 2.00
CA ASN A 50 -8.64 0.90 1.55
C ASN A 50 -9.15 0.40 0.19
N THR A 51 -10.41 0.70 -0.11
CA THR A 51 -11.03 0.47 -1.40
C THR A 51 -11.45 1.81 -2.00
N HIS A 52 -10.90 2.17 -3.16
CA HIS A 52 -11.30 3.36 -3.90
C HIS A 52 -12.63 3.12 -4.61
N LEU A 53 -13.71 3.52 -3.94
CA LEU A 53 -15.06 3.59 -4.51
C LEU A 53 -15.19 4.82 -5.43
N PRO A 54 -16.11 4.84 -6.41
CA PRO A 54 -16.18 5.89 -7.44
C PRO A 54 -16.31 7.35 -6.94
N THR A 55 -16.73 7.56 -5.70
CA THR A 55 -16.97 8.88 -5.11
C THR A 55 -15.94 9.28 -4.04
N VAL A 56 -14.91 8.45 -3.83
CA VAL A 56 -13.97 8.61 -2.72
C VAL A 56 -12.56 8.66 -3.27
N PHE A 57 -11.95 9.85 -3.24
CA PHE A 57 -10.54 10.02 -3.53
C PHE A 57 -9.73 9.58 -2.32
N ASN A 58 -8.71 8.73 -2.51
CA ASN A 58 -7.88 8.24 -1.43
C ASN A 58 -6.41 8.23 -1.80
N ASN A 59 -5.60 8.76 -0.90
CA ASN A 59 -4.17 8.68 -0.96
C ASN A 59 -3.59 8.31 0.40
N MET A 60 -2.31 7.97 0.36
CA MET A 60 -1.47 7.95 1.52
C MET A 60 -0.12 8.53 1.15
N ASN A 61 0.58 9.09 2.12
CA ASN A 61 1.91 9.63 1.90
C ASN A 61 2.89 9.16 2.96
N ILE A 62 4.14 9.03 2.52
CA ILE A 62 5.28 8.63 3.34
C ILE A 62 6.37 9.68 3.13
N THR A 63 7.00 10.09 4.22
CA THR A 63 8.18 10.95 4.20
C THR A 63 9.40 10.16 4.64
N LEU A 64 10.52 10.38 3.97
CA LEU A 64 11.80 9.74 4.30
C LEU A 64 12.97 10.69 4.03
N VAL A 65 14.12 10.44 4.66
CA VAL A 65 15.39 11.07 4.30
C VAL A 65 16.34 9.98 3.84
N GLY A 66 16.64 9.93 2.55
CA GLY A 66 17.39 8.82 1.97
C GLY A 66 17.64 8.97 0.47
N THR A 67 18.19 7.91 -0.12
CA THR A 67 18.75 7.82 -1.48
C THR A 67 18.04 6.77 -2.34
N ALA A 68 17.17 5.97 -1.74
CA ALA A 68 16.29 5.03 -2.43
C ALA A 68 15.07 4.67 -1.55
N ILE A 69 13.98 4.25 -2.19
CA ILE A 69 12.75 3.75 -1.55
C ILE A 69 12.22 2.54 -2.32
N TRP A 70 11.68 1.56 -1.59
CA TRP A 70 10.86 0.46 -2.10
C TRP A 70 9.59 0.36 -1.25
N VAL A 71 8.43 0.27 -1.89
CA VAL A 71 7.12 0.14 -1.24
C VAL A 71 6.59 -1.26 -1.46
N TYR A 72 6.17 -1.91 -0.39
CA TYR A 72 5.66 -3.28 -0.38
C TYR A 72 4.21 -3.31 0.08
N CYS A 73 3.38 -4.02 -0.69
CA CYS A 73 1.97 -4.22 -0.37
C CYS A 73 1.65 -5.72 -0.35
N ALA A 74 0.56 -6.05 0.36
CA ALA A 74 -0.20 -7.24 0.06
C ALA A 74 -1.11 -6.95 -1.14
N VAL A 75 -1.07 -7.82 -2.15
CA VAL A 75 -1.79 -7.61 -3.42
C VAL A 75 -2.57 -8.87 -3.76
N VAL A 76 -3.84 -8.73 -4.14
CA VAL A 76 -4.66 -9.88 -4.56
C VAL A 76 -4.10 -10.47 -5.86
N GLN A 77 -3.94 -11.78 -5.92
CA GLN A 77 -3.40 -12.51 -7.08
C GLN A 77 -4.47 -13.36 -7.80
N GLY A 78 -5.64 -13.55 -7.19
CA GLY A 78 -6.76 -14.27 -7.80
C GLY A 78 -7.88 -14.54 -6.79
N GLY A 79 -9.02 -15.00 -7.28
CA GLY A 79 -10.21 -15.25 -6.47
C GLY A 79 -11.15 -14.03 -6.38
N ASP A 80 -12.36 -14.28 -5.88
CA ASP A 80 -13.40 -13.30 -5.67
C ASP A 80 -13.93 -13.42 -4.24
N ALA A 81 -13.60 -12.43 -3.43
CA ALA A 81 -14.15 -12.30 -2.09
C ALA A 81 -15.54 -11.63 -2.14
N ARG A 82 -16.55 -12.30 -2.70
CA ARG A 82 -17.96 -11.85 -2.66
C ARG A 82 -18.15 -10.44 -3.25
N ASP A 83 -17.82 -10.25 -4.52
CA ASP A 83 -17.91 -8.99 -5.25
C ASP A 83 -16.94 -7.90 -4.74
N ALA A 84 -15.89 -8.29 -4.01
CA ALA A 84 -14.88 -7.35 -3.55
C ALA A 84 -14.08 -6.79 -4.73
N ILE A 85 -13.76 -5.50 -4.67
CA ILE A 85 -12.82 -4.88 -5.60
C ILE A 85 -11.43 -5.45 -5.29
N ASN A 86 -10.89 -6.24 -6.21
CA ASN A 86 -9.62 -6.96 -6.05
C ASN A 86 -8.48 -6.43 -6.93
N ASN A 87 -8.75 -5.47 -7.80
CA ASN A 87 -7.71 -4.81 -8.59
C ASN A 87 -6.88 -3.90 -7.70
N THR A 88 -5.58 -3.77 -7.95
CA THR A 88 -4.73 -2.76 -7.32
C THR A 88 -4.21 -1.85 -8.42
N ASN A 89 -4.59 -0.57 -8.37
CA ASN A 89 -4.09 0.43 -9.31
C ASN A 89 -3.74 1.70 -8.51
N ILE A 90 -2.46 2.05 -8.53
CA ILE A 90 -1.88 3.09 -7.68
C ILE A 90 -1.00 3.98 -8.56
N GLU A 91 -1.20 5.28 -8.42
CA GLU A 91 -0.36 6.33 -8.97
C GLU A 91 0.63 6.81 -7.90
N PHE A 92 1.90 6.93 -8.27
CA PHE A 92 2.99 7.34 -7.38
C PHE A 92 3.59 8.65 -7.86
N ASP A 93 3.54 9.67 -7.01
CA ASP A 93 4.21 10.96 -7.18
C ASP A 93 5.32 11.08 -6.13
N LEU A 94 6.56 11.31 -6.56
CA LEU A 94 7.70 11.52 -5.68
C LEU A 94 8.17 12.97 -5.81
N ASP A 95 8.03 13.76 -4.75
CA ASP A 95 8.38 15.17 -4.70
C ASP A 95 7.72 16.06 -5.78
N GLY A 96 6.51 15.72 -6.23
CA GLY A 96 5.80 16.45 -7.27
C GLY A 96 6.28 16.17 -8.71
N ASN A 97 7.10 15.12 -8.90
CA ASN A 97 7.58 14.70 -10.21
C ASN A 97 6.55 13.84 -10.96
N PRO A 98 6.68 13.66 -12.30
CA PRO A 98 5.71 12.93 -13.10
C PRO A 98 5.38 11.55 -12.53
N SER A 99 4.09 11.25 -12.48
CA SER A 99 3.61 10.04 -11.83
C SER A 99 4.03 8.76 -12.54
N THR A 100 4.27 7.72 -11.75
CA THR A 100 4.38 6.33 -12.22
C THR A 100 3.19 5.52 -11.73
N PHE A 101 2.89 4.41 -12.40
CA PHE A 101 1.71 3.61 -12.09
C PHE A 101 2.08 2.16 -11.79
N TYR A 102 1.41 1.59 -10.80
CA TYR A 102 1.31 0.15 -10.59
C TYR A 102 -0.10 -0.29 -10.96
N ASP A 103 -0.22 -1.37 -11.72
CA ASP A 103 -1.50 -2.00 -12.05
C ASP A 103 -1.40 -3.51 -11.88
N ASN A 104 -2.33 -4.07 -11.11
CA ASN A 104 -2.53 -5.49 -10.94
C ASN A 104 -4.04 -5.78 -11.03
N ASN A 105 -4.41 -6.55 -12.06
CA ASN A 105 -5.79 -6.93 -12.37
C ASN A 105 -5.89 -8.47 -12.34
N PRO A 106 -6.11 -9.08 -11.16
CA PRO A 106 -6.11 -10.52 -11.00
C PRO A 106 -7.40 -11.13 -11.58
N ALA A 107 -7.32 -12.38 -12.05
CA ALA A 107 -8.48 -13.07 -12.57
C ALA A 107 -9.54 -13.30 -11.48
N VAL A 108 -10.78 -12.89 -11.77
CA VAL A 108 -11.95 -13.12 -10.91
C VAL A 108 -12.39 -14.58 -11.02
N SER A 109 -12.67 -15.24 -9.90
CA SER A 109 -13.18 -16.62 -9.83
C SER A 109 -13.90 -16.86 -8.50
N ASP A 110 -14.80 -17.84 -8.42
CA ASP A 110 -15.60 -18.14 -7.23
C ASP A 110 -14.82 -18.67 -5.98
N GLY A 111 -13.48 -18.63 -6.02
CA GLY A 111 -12.60 -19.05 -4.94
C GLY A 111 -12.28 -17.93 -3.94
N ALA A 112 -11.82 -18.33 -2.75
CA ALA A 112 -11.29 -17.39 -1.77
C ALA A 112 -10.15 -16.53 -2.36
N PRO A 113 -10.02 -15.26 -1.95
CA PRO A 113 -8.95 -14.39 -2.43
C PRO A 113 -7.59 -14.99 -2.05
N THR A 114 -6.68 -14.99 -3.01
CA THR A 114 -5.27 -15.32 -2.79
C THR A 114 -4.44 -14.04 -2.85
N PHE A 115 -3.38 -13.98 -2.05
CA PHE A 115 -2.56 -12.78 -1.90
C PHE A 115 -1.09 -13.09 -2.22
N GLY A 116 -0.45 -12.15 -2.90
CA GLY A 116 0.99 -11.98 -2.92
C GLY A 116 1.41 -11.07 -1.77
N TYR A 117 2.54 -11.37 -1.15
CA TYR A 117 3.12 -10.63 -0.03
C TYR A 117 4.50 -10.10 -0.43
N ASN A 118 4.95 -9.02 0.20
CA ASN A 118 6.18 -8.32 -0.18
C ASN A 118 6.21 -7.97 -1.68
N VAL A 119 5.05 -7.63 -2.26
CA VAL A 119 4.96 -7.24 -3.66
C VAL A 119 5.46 -5.80 -3.76
N THR A 120 6.60 -5.60 -4.43
CA THR A 120 7.11 -4.26 -4.71
C THR A 120 6.17 -3.55 -5.68
N VAL A 121 5.39 -2.58 -5.18
CA VAL A 121 4.47 -1.79 -5.99
C VAL A 121 5.12 -0.51 -6.52
N PHE A 122 6.18 -0.03 -5.87
CA PHE A 122 6.97 1.11 -6.31
C PHE A 122 8.41 0.97 -5.84
N SER A 123 9.34 1.46 -6.65
CA SER A 123 10.72 1.62 -6.23
C SER A 123 11.42 2.74 -6.99
N MET A 124 12.27 3.47 -6.30
CA MET A 124 13.12 4.51 -6.89
C MET A 124 14.48 4.50 -6.22
N THR A 125 15.55 4.64 -7.01
CA THR A 125 16.94 4.65 -6.52
C THR A 125 17.68 5.86 -7.05
N ALA A 126 18.89 6.10 -6.54
CA ALA A 126 19.74 7.24 -6.96
C ALA A 126 19.09 8.61 -6.71
N LEU A 127 18.31 8.70 -5.63
CA LEU A 127 17.81 9.96 -5.10
C LEU A 127 18.94 10.73 -4.40
N MET A 128 18.80 12.05 -4.33
CA MET A 128 19.68 12.86 -3.49
C MET A 128 19.42 12.51 -2.02
N ASN A 129 20.42 12.54 -1.16
CA ASN A 129 20.19 12.26 0.27
C ASN A 129 19.53 13.46 0.98
N THR A 130 18.25 13.67 0.70
CA THR A 130 17.42 14.77 1.19
C THR A 130 16.09 14.23 1.68
N GLN A 131 15.25 15.10 2.25
CA GLN A 131 13.87 14.71 2.54
C GLN A 131 13.10 14.52 1.24
N HIS A 132 12.37 13.41 1.15
CA HIS A 132 11.49 13.05 0.06
C HIS A 132 10.08 12.81 0.58
N THR A 133 9.08 13.14 -0.24
CA THR A 133 7.67 12.81 0.01
C THR A 133 7.15 11.97 -1.15
N LEU A 134 6.75 10.74 -0.84
CA LEU A 134 6.06 9.87 -1.78
C LEU A 134 4.56 9.94 -1.50
N VAL A 135 3.78 10.33 -2.51
CA VAL A 135 2.32 10.30 -2.50
C VAL A 135 1.84 9.11 -3.32
N MET A 136 1.03 8.26 -2.71
CA MET A 136 0.40 7.09 -3.32
C MET A 136 -1.09 7.36 -3.46
N THR A 137 -1.56 7.54 -4.70
CA THR A 137 -2.96 7.86 -5.00
C THR A 137 -3.62 6.65 -5.62
N MET A 138 -4.64 6.13 -4.95
CA MET A 138 -5.43 5.02 -5.46
C MET A 138 -6.24 5.46 -6.68
N GLN A 139 -6.29 4.65 -7.73
CA GLN A 139 -7.13 4.90 -8.89
C GLN A 139 -8.52 4.27 -8.71
N PRO A 140 -9.56 4.70 -9.46
CA PRO A 140 -10.90 4.15 -9.32
C PRO A 140 -10.97 2.63 -9.45
N LYS A 141 -11.82 1.99 -8.63
CA LYS A 141 -11.98 0.52 -8.58
C LYS A 141 -10.70 -0.22 -8.24
N SER A 142 -9.91 0.35 -7.32
CA SER A 142 -8.75 -0.31 -6.74
C SER A 142 -8.95 -0.61 -5.26
N TRP A 143 -8.27 -1.65 -4.79
CA TRP A 143 -7.99 -1.97 -3.40
C TRP A 143 -6.49 -1.99 -3.21
N MET A 144 -6.05 -1.44 -2.08
CA MET A 144 -4.64 -1.33 -1.70
C MET A 144 -4.54 -1.76 -0.24
N ALA A 145 -3.57 -2.63 0.08
CA ALA A 145 -3.14 -2.92 1.44
C ALA A 145 -1.65 -2.63 1.57
N PHE A 146 -1.34 -1.46 2.15
CA PHE A 146 0.03 -1.11 2.51
C PHE A 146 0.49 -1.97 3.68
N ASP A 147 1.69 -2.52 3.54
CA ASP A 147 2.35 -3.37 4.52
C ASP A 147 3.56 -2.63 5.09
N TRP A 148 4.57 -2.35 4.25
CA TRP A 148 5.74 -1.60 4.69
C TRP A 148 6.52 -0.97 3.53
N ALA A 149 7.45 -0.09 3.86
CA ALA A 149 8.44 0.44 2.93
C ALA A 149 9.86 0.29 3.48
N GLN A 150 10.83 0.19 2.57
CA GLN A 150 12.26 0.23 2.88
C GLN A 150 12.90 1.46 2.23
N TYR A 151 13.86 2.08 2.91
CA TYR A 151 14.70 3.13 2.33
C TYR A 151 16.16 3.04 2.76
N THR A 152 17.06 3.70 2.02
CA THR A 152 18.52 3.73 2.28
C THR A 152 19.06 5.12 2.47
#